data_AF-H5XAL7-F1
#
_entry.id   AF-H5XAL7-F1
#
_cell.length_a   1.000
_cell.length_b   1.000
_cell.length_c   1.000
_cell.angle_alpha   90.00
_cell.angle_beta   90.00
_cell.angle_gamma   90.00
#
_symmetry.space_group_name_H-M   'P 1'
#
loop_
_entity.id
_entity.type
_entity.pdbx_description
1 polymer ?
#
loop_
_entity_poly.entity_id
_entity_poly.type
_entity_poly.pdbx_seq_one_letter_code
_entity_poly.pdbx_strand_id
1 'polypeptide(L)'
;MTGNGFTVEPDELDTHAASLDGVAQRVQAEGERGGGIDFGIDAFGIVGQAFSTQARQTSSEAAEQIAGYAQDIRDLGTAVRAAGRAYVESDKGHAEPFRGGDGG
;
A
#
# COMPACT_ATOMS: atom_id res chain seq x y z
N MET A 1 33.64 17.97 -8.94
CA MET A 1 32.22 17.87 -8.57
C MET A 1 31.95 16.43 -8.17
N THR A 2 32.18 16.10 -6.91
CA THR A 2 31.79 14.79 -6.34
C THR A 2 30.31 14.90 -5.98
N GLY A 3 29.44 14.39 -6.87
CA GLY A 3 28.04 14.22 -6.50
C GLY A 3 28.00 13.25 -5.33
N ASN A 4 27.42 13.66 -4.21
CA ASN A 4 27.10 12.74 -3.12
C ASN A 4 26.31 11.58 -3.75
N GLY A 5 26.90 10.39 -3.76
CA GLY A 5 26.22 9.19 -4.23
C GLY A 5 24.92 9.05 -3.46
N PHE A 6 23.83 8.74 -4.16
CA PHE A 6 22.58 8.36 -3.53
C PHE A 6 22.88 7.15 -2.63
N THR A 7 22.93 7.38 -1.31
CA THR A 7 23.03 6.32 -0.31
C THR A 7 21.61 5.87 -0.06
N VAL A 8 21.28 4.67 -0.53
CA VAL A 8 19.98 4.06 -0.27
C VAL A 8 20.11 3.23 0.98
N GLU A 9 19.27 3.50 1.97
CA GLU A 9 19.19 2.77 3.23
C GLU A 9 18.08 1.71 3.12
N PRO A 10 18.41 0.42 2.94
CA PRO A 10 17.41 -0.63 2.71
C PRO A 10 16.44 -0.78 3.89
N ASP A 11 16.91 -0.53 5.12
CA ASP A 11 16.10 -0.58 6.33
C ASP A 11 15.03 0.53 6.36
N GLU A 12 15.33 1.70 5.80
CA GLU A 12 14.35 2.79 5.65
C GLU A 12 13.28 2.44 4.62
N LEU A 13 13.65 1.76 3.53
CA LEU A 13 12.71 1.28 2.53
C LEU A 13 11.75 0.21 3.09
N ASP A 14 12.28 -0.72 3.89
CA ASP A 14 11.44 -1.72 4.57
C ASP A 14 10.49 -1.07 5.60
N THR A 15 10.98 -0.08 6.34
CA THR A 15 10.16 0.72 7.27
C THR A 15 9.05 1.47 6.52
N HIS A 16 9.37 2.05 5.36
CA HIS A 16 8.38 2.74 4.53
C HIS A 16 7.34 1.77 3.97
N ALA A 17 7.75 0.59 3.48
CA ALA A 17 6.83 -0.44 3.02
C ALA A 17 5.89 -0.93 4.13
N ALA A 18 6.38 -1.08 5.36
CA ALA A 18 5.55 -1.42 6.52
C ALA A 18 4.52 -0.32 6.84
N SER A 19 4.89 0.95 6.68
CA SER A 19 3.96 2.08 6.84
C SER A 19 2.85 2.05 5.79
N LEU A 20 3.17 1.72 4.53
CA LEU A 20 2.20 1.56 3.44
C LEU A 20 1.21 0.43 3.75
N ASP A 21 1.68 -0.72 4.22
CA ASP A 21 0.80 -1.82 4.64
C ASP A 21 -0.16 -1.39 5.76
N GLY A 22 0.33 -0.61 6.73
CA GLY A 22 -0.52 -0.05 7.79
C GLY A 22 -1.56 0.97 7.28
N VAL A 23 -1.23 1.76 6.27
CA VAL A 23 -2.21 2.64 5.58
C VAL A 23 -3.25 1.80 4.85
N ALA A 24 -2.83 0.79 4.08
CA ALA A 24 -3.73 -0.09 3.34
C ALA A 24 -4.74 -0.79 4.26
N GLN A 25 -4.29 -1.32 5.41
CA GLN A 25 -5.18 -1.92 6.40
C GLN A 25 -6.22 -0.94 6.95
N ARG A 26 -5.81 0.31 7.25
CA ARG A 26 -6.75 1.33 7.72
C ARG A 26 -7.78 1.69 6.65
N VAL A 27 -7.33 1.90 5.42
CA VAL A 27 -8.20 2.23 4.27
C VAL A 27 -9.22 1.11 4.06
N GLN A 28 -8.79 -0.15 4.07
CA GLN A 28 -9.68 -1.29 3.96
C GLN A 28 -10.70 -1.36 5.11
N ALA A 29 -10.26 -1.18 6.35
CA ALA A 29 -11.14 -1.21 7.53
C ALA A 29 -12.22 -0.11 7.51
N GLU A 30 -11.90 1.10 7.03
CA GLU A 30 -12.91 2.16 6.88
C GLU A 30 -13.88 1.87 5.72
N GLY A 31 -13.41 1.26 4.63
CA GLY A 31 -14.26 0.80 3.53
C GLY A 31 -15.29 -0.24 3.98
N GLU A 32 -14.86 -1.22 4.78
CA GLU A 32 -15.74 -2.25 5.36
C GLU A 32 -16.79 -1.65 6.29
N ARG A 33 -16.43 -0.64 7.11
CA ARG A 33 -17.39 0.08 7.96
C ARG A 33 -18.42 0.86 7.14
N GLY A 34 -17.99 1.52 6.07
CA GLY A 34 -18.88 2.28 5.18
C GLY A 34 -19.82 1.37 4.36
N GLY A 35 -19.34 0.21 3.93
CA GLY A 35 -20.14 -0.79 3.21
C GLY A 35 -21.15 -1.54 4.10
N GLY A 36 -20.94 -1.56 5.42
CA GLY A 36 -21.83 -2.22 6.38
C GLY A 36 -23.08 -1.42 6.80
N ILE A 37 -23.31 -0.24 6.23
CA ILE A 37 -24.48 0.59 6.56
C ILE A 37 -25.74 -0.01 5.92
N ASP A 38 -26.72 -0.39 6.74
CA ASP A 38 -28.03 -0.82 6.22
C ASP A 38 -28.88 0.40 5.85
N PHE A 39 -29.07 0.59 4.55
CA PHE A 39 -29.92 1.63 4.01
C PHE A 39 -31.40 1.19 3.88
N GLY A 40 -31.86 0.21 4.65
CA GLY A 40 -33.22 -0.35 4.56
C GLY A 40 -34.35 0.60 4.96
N ILE A 41 -35.56 0.04 5.11
CA ILE A 41 -36.75 0.77 5.58
C ILE A 41 -36.49 1.49 6.92
N ASP A 42 -35.63 0.95 7.77
CA ASP A 42 -35.29 1.55 9.06
C ASP A 42 -34.48 2.85 8.93
N ALA A 43 -33.74 3.04 7.83
CA ALA A 43 -32.93 4.24 7.57
C ALA A 43 -33.66 5.29 6.72
N PHE A 44 -34.41 4.85 5.70
CA PHE A 44 -35.04 5.74 4.70
C PHE A 44 -36.57 5.76 4.72
N GLY A 45 -37.21 4.85 5.47
CA GLY A 45 -38.66 4.65 5.45
C GLY A 45 -39.19 4.12 4.11
N ILE A 46 -40.52 3.94 4.03
CA ILE A 46 -41.21 3.45 2.83
C ILE A 46 -41.11 4.46 1.66
N VAL A 47 -41.10 5.77 1.96
CA VAL A 47 -41.06 6.83 0.94
C VAL A 47 -39.63 7.04 0.40
N GLY A 48 -38.60 6.81 1.22
CA GLY A 48 -37.20 7.01 0.84
C GLY A 48 -36.54 5.83 0.12
N GLN A 49 -37.29 4.77 -0.23
CA GLN A 49 -36.74 3.55 -0.84
C GLN A 49 -35.98 3.82 -2.15
N ALA A 50 -36.40 4.78 -2.97
CA ALA A 50 -35.65 5.15 -4.18
C ALA A 50 -34.25 5.71 -3.86
N PHE A 51 -34.15 6.53 -2.81
CA PHE A 51 -32.86 7.05 -2.33
C PHE A 51 -32.02 5.94 -1.68
N SER A 52 -32.66 4.95 -1.06
CA SER A 52 -31.94 3.80 -0.49
C SER A 52 -31.20 2.97 -1.52
N THR A 53 -31.81 2.75 -2.69
CA THR A 53 -31.18 1.99 -3.77
C THR A 53 -29.95 2.72 -4.32
N GLN A 54 -30.10 4.03 -4.57
CA GLN A 54 -28.98 4.85 -5.05
C GLN A 54 -27.85 4.91 -4.01
N ALA A 55 -28.18 5.08 -2.72
CA ALA A 55 -27.21 5.09 -1.64
C ALA A 55 -26.46 3.75 -1.51
N ARG A 56 -27.17 2.62 -1.57
CA ARG A 56 -26.57 1.27 -1.57
C ARG A 56 -25.58 1.09 -2.72
N GLN A 57 -25.99 1.50 -3.92
CA GLN A 57 -25.15 1.37 -5.10
C GLN A 57 -23.89 2.24 -5.00
N THR A 58 -24.04 3.52 -4.67
CA THR A 58 -22.90 4.43 -4.46
C THR A 58 -21.97 3.94 -3.36
N SER A 59 -22.51 3.42 -2.25
CA SER A 59 -21.71 2.85 -1.16
C SER A 59 -20.96 1.59 -1.59
N SER A 60 -21.57 0.73 -2.41
CA SER A 60 -20.90 -0.45 -2.96
C SER A 60 -19.76 -0.06 -3.89
N GLU A 61 -20.00 0.87 -4.82
CA GLU A 61 -18.97 1.39 -5.74
C GLU A 61 -17.82 2.05 -4.99
N ALA A 62 -18.11 2.80 -3.92
CA ALA A 62 -17.10 3.40 -3.07
C ALA A 62 -16.28 2.33 -2.32
N ALA A 63 -16.93 1.29 -1.79
CA ALA A 63 -16.24 0.20 -1.10
C ALA A 63 -15.29 -0.57 -2.05
N GLU A 64 -15.72 -0.82 -3.29
CA GLU A 64 -14.87 -1.44 -4.32
C GLU A 64 -13.65 -0.57 -4.67
N GLN A 65 -13.84 0.74 -4.84
CA GLN A 65 -12.74 1.67 -5.09
C GLN A 65 -11.75 1.71 -3.91
N ILE A 66 -12.26 1.74 -2.68
CA ILE A 66 -11.44 1.70 -1.46
C ILE A 66 -10.62 0.40 -1.39
N ALA A 67 -11.21 -0.74 -1.75
CA ALA A 67 -10.50 -2.01 -1.84
C ALA A 67 -9.40 -1.98 -2.91
N GLY A 68 -9.68 -1.37 -4.07
CA GLY A 68 -8.69 -1.11 -5.12
C GLY A 68 -7.50 -0.28 -4.63
N TYR A 69 -7.76 0.86 -3.99
CA TYR A 69 -6.69 1.68 -3.42
C TYR A 69 -5.86 0.95 -2.35
N ALA A 70 -6.51 0.15 -1.50
CA ALA A 70 -5.81 -0.66 -0.51
C ALA A 70 -4.90 -1.72 -1.16
N GLN A 71 -5.27 -2.24 -2.33
CA GLN A 71 -4.43 -3.15 -3.12
C GLN A 71 -3.26 -2.40 -3.74
N ASP A 72 -3.49 -1.25 -4.38
CA ASP A 72 -2.43 -0.44 -5.00
C ASP A 72 -1.35 -0.02 -3.99
N ILE A 73 -1.75 0.32 -2.77
CA ILE A 73 -0.82 0.68 -1.68
C ILE A 73 0.03 -0.54 -1.26
N ARG A 74 -0.56 -1.74 -1.21
CA ARG A 74 0.18 -2.99 -0.92
C ARG A 74 1.16 -3.33 -2.04
N ASP A 75 0.77 -3.13 -3.28
CA ASP A 75 1.62 -3.36 -4.45
C ASP A 75 2.80 -2.38 -4.45
N LEU A 76 2.57 -1.11 -4.07
CA LEU A 76 3.63 -0.13 -3.86
C LEU A 76 4.60 -0.58 -2.75
N GLY A 77 4.08 -1.03 -1.61
CA GLY A 77 4.92 -1.57 -0.52
C GLY A 77 5.78 -2.75 -0.99
N THR A 78 5.23 -3.63 -1.83
CA THR A 78 5.98 -4.75 -2.43
C THR A 78 7.08 -4.26 -3.37
N ALA A 79 6.81 -3.26 -4.19
CA ALA A 79 7.81 -2.65 -5.08
C ALA A 79 8.95 -1.98 -4.30
N VAL A 80 8.63 -1.28 -3.21
CA VAL A 80 9.63 -0.64 -2.33
C VAL A 80 10.55 -1.69 -1.69
N ARG A 81 10.01 -2.81 -1.19
CA ARG A 81 10.83 -3.94 -0.68
C ARG A 81 11.69 -4.57 -1.77
N ALA A 82 11.16 -4.69 -2.99
CA ALA A 82 11.91 -5.21 -4.12
C ALA A 82 13.10 -4.29 -4.46
N ALA A 83 12.89 -2.97 -4.44
CA ALA A 83 13.95 -1.99 -4.63
C ALA A 83 15.03 -2.12 -3.55
N GLY A 84 14.66 -2.18 -2.26
CA GLY A 84 15.62 -2.36 -1.16
C GLY A 84 16.47 -3.62 -1.31
N ARG A 85 15.86 -4.75 -1.68
CA ARG A 85 16.59 -5.99 -1.97
C ARG A 85 17.53 -5.86 -3.16
N ALA A 86 17.13 -5.17 -4.23
CA ALA A 86 17.99 -4.94 -5.38
C ALA A 86 19.24 -4.12 -5.01
N TYR A 87 19.10 -3.11 -4.15
CA TYR A 87 20.24 -2.35 -3.65
C TYR A 87 21.22 -3.22 -2.85
N VAL A 88 20.71 -4.03 -1.91
CA VAL A 88 21.55 -4.96 -1.13
C VAL A 88 22.28 -5.96 -2.02
N GLU A 89 21.60 -6.50 -3.04
CA GLU A 89 22.20 -7.46 -3.96
C GLU A 89 23.28 -6.81 -4.85
N SER A 90 23.02 -5.61 -5.38
CA SER A 90 24.03 -4.85 -6.12
C SER A 90 25.24 -4.49 -5.27
N ASP A 91 25.05 -4.08 -4.02
CA ASP A 91 26.17 -3.76 -3.12
C ASP A 91 27.01 -5.01 -2.81
N LYS A 92 26.37 -6.17 -2.60
CA LYS A 92 27.08 -7.44 -2.42
C LYS A 92 27.88 -7.83 -3.66
N GLY A 93 27.25 -7.76 -4.84
CA GLY A 93 27.91 -8.09 -6.11
C GLY A 93 29.08 -7.16 -6.44
N HIS A 94 29.01 -5.88 -6.04
CA HIS A 94 30.14 -4.96 -6.19
C HIS A 94 31.22 -5.17 -5.12
N ALA A 95 30.89 -5.63 -3.90
CA ALA A 95 31.85 -5.87 -2.83
C ALA A 95 32.63 -7.19 -2.95
N GLU A 96 32.05 -8.23 -3.57
CA GLU A 96 32.69 -9.52 -3.81
C GLU A 96 34.08 -9.46 -4.47
N PRO A 97 34.29 -8.71 -5.57
CA PRO A 97 35.61 -8.62 -6.20
C PRO A 97 36.67 -7.91 -5.34
N PHE A 98 36.27 -7.08 -4.36
CA PHE A 98 37.21 -6.38 -3.47
C PHE A 98 37.56 -7.18 -2.21
N ARG A 99 36.72 -8.14 -1.80
CA ARG A 99 37.06 -9.07 -0.69
C ARG A 99 38.10 -10.12 -1.06
N GLY A 100 38.33 -10.36 -2.36
CA GLY A 100 39.34 -11.30 -2.86
C GLY A 100 40.73 -10.71 -3.11
N GLY A 101 40.92 -9.39 -2.93
CA GLY A 101 42.14 -8.68 -3.33
C GLY A 101 43.21 -8.48 -2.25
N ASP A 102 42.90 -8.69 -0.96
CA ASP A 102 43.83 -8.46 0.16
C ASP A 102 44.75 -9.66 0.46
N GLY A 103 45.26 -10.30 -0.60
CA GLY A 103 46.14 -11.47 -0.50
C GLY A 103 46.98 -11.68 -1.75
N GLY A 104 47.96 -10.81 -1.98
CA GLY A 104 48.96 -10.94 -3.05
C GLY A 104 50.11 -9.96 -2.88
#